data_AF-A0A7C3HZ58-F1
#
_entry.id   AF-A0A7C3HZ58-F1
#
_cell.length_a   1.000
_cell.length_b   1.000
_cell.length_c   1.000
_cell.angle_alpha   90.00
_cell.angle_beta   90.00
_cell.angle_gamma   90.00
#
_symmetry.space_group_name_H-M   'P 1'
#
loop_
_entity.id
_entity.type
_entity.pdbx_description
1 polymer ?
#
loop_
_entity_poly.entity_id
_entity_poly.type
_entity_poly.pdbx_seq_one_letter_code
_entity_poly.pdbx_strand_id
1 'polypeptide(L)'
;MLTRLLPFFLFVQLASAQLTELTVEKIMRDPKWIGTSPSNIRWSVDSKTVYFNWNPEKNPGDSLYKITLSNLSPQKVSKAERLSLPNAGVYNTTYTKMVYDKDGDIFLLDIPSNKTTRITNTVQRESNPYFSGDEKKVVFTYEQ
;
A
#
# COMPACT_ATOMS: atom_id res chain seq x y z
N MET A 1 33.15 -52.95 35.41
CA MET A 1 31.76 -52.49 35.65
C MET A 1 31.16 -52.17 34.30
N LEU A 2 30.19 -52.98 33.83
CA LEU A 2 29.53 -52.84 32.53
C LEU A 2 28.24 -52.02 32.72
N THR A 3 28.17 -50.80 32.20
CA THR A 3 26.95 -49.97 32.23
C THR A 3 26.21 -50.12 30.90
N ARG A 4 25.03 -50.75 30.95
CA ARG A 4 24.13 -50.92 29.79
C ARG A 4 23.49 -49.58 29.40
N LEU A 5 23.57 -49.22 28.12
CA LEU A 5 22.77 -48.16 27.51
C LEU A 5 21.34 -48.66 27.23
N LEU A 6 20.32 -47.91 27.65
CA LEU A 6 18.94 -48.07 27.18
C LEU A 6 18.68 -47.08 26.02
N PRO A 7 18.06 -47.49 24.90
CA PRO A 7 17.67 -46.57 23.84
C PRO A 7 16.36 -45.87 24.23
N PHE A 8 16.38 -44.53 24.19
CA PHE A 8 15.20 -43.69 24.33
C PHE A 8 14.56 -43.52 22.94
N PHE A 9 13.42 -44.16 22.70
CA PHE A 9 12.65 -43.96 21.48
C PHE A 9 11.80 -42.70 21.60
N LEU A 10 12.14 -41.68 20.81
CA LEU A 10 11.37 -40.45 20.69
C LEU A 10 10.20 -40.69 19.71
N PHE A 11 8.97 -40.74 20.23
CA PHE A 11 7.77 -40.81 19.40
C PHE A 11 7.38 -39.40 18.96
N VAL A 12 7.54 -39.09 17.66
CA VAL A 12 7.06 -37.83 17.08
C VAL A 12 5.59 -38.01 16.71
N GLN A 13 4.68 -37.36 17.43
CA GLN A 13 3.29 -37.25 17.02
C GLN A 13 3.15 -36.21 15.90
N LEU A 14 2.88 -36.69 14.68
CA LEU A 14 2.44 -35.84 13.58
C LEU A 14 0.95 -35.50 13.80
N ALA A 15 0.67 -34.27 14.24
CA ALA A 15 -0.69 -33.76 14.26
C ALA A 15 -1.15 -33.52 12.81
N SER A 16 -2.06 -34.35 12.32
CA SER A 16 -2.79 -34.07 11.07
C SER A 16 -3.97 -33.15 11.40
N ALA A 17 -4.02 -31.97 10.77
CA ALA A 17 -5.20 -31.12 10.86
C ALA A 17 -6.36 -31.79 10.09
N GLN A 18 -7.31 -32.38 10.81
CA GLN A 18 -8.53 -32.89 10.19
C GLN A 18 -9.38 -31.70 9.73
N LEU A 19 -9.62 -31.61 8.42
CA LEU A 19 -10.56 -30.65 7.86
C LEU A 19 -11.97 -31.07 8.28
N THR A 20 -12.55 -30.34 9.24
CA THR A 20 -13.95 -30.50 9.64
C THR A 20 -14.88 -30.25 8.45
N GLU A 21 -16.03 -30.92 8.41
CA GLU A 21 -17.07 -30.76 7.39
C GLU A 21 -17.43 -29.29 7.14
N LEU A 22 -17.59 -28.93 5.86
CA LEU A 22 -17.94 -27.57 5.42
C LEU A 22 -19.45 -27.40 5.48
N THR A 23 -19.94 -26.57 6.41
CA THR A 23 -21.39 -26.29 6.57
C THR A 23 -21.77 -24.90 6.05
N VAL A 24 -23.05 -24.70 5.73
CA VAL A 24 -23.60 -23.40 5.29
C VAL A 24 -23.40 -22.34 6.38
N GLU A 25 -23.63 -22.67 7.66
CA GLU A 25 -23.41 -21.78 8.79
C GLU A 25 -21.94 -21.34 8.90
N LYS A 26 -21.00 -22.21 8.51
CA LYS A 26 -19.56 -21.92 8.52
C LYS A 26 -19.17 -21.01 7.35
N ILE A 27 -19.81 -21.16 6.19
CA ILE A 27 -19.65 -20.29 5.02
C ILE A 27 -20.27 -18.91 5.28
N MET A 28 -21.45 -18.87 5.91
CA MET A 28 -22.22 -17.65 6.18
C MET A 28 -21.79 -16.92 7.46
N ARG A 29 -20.82 -17.46 8.21
CA ARG A 29 -20.27 -16.82 9.41
C ARG A 29 -19.64 -15.49 9.03
N ASP A 30 -19.92 -14.44 9.81
CA ASP A 30 -19.30 -13.12 9.63
C ASP A 30 -17.75 -13.27 9.57
N PRO A 31 -17.11 -12.92 8.44
CA PRO A 31 -15.69 -13.19 8.18
C PRO A 31 -14.74 -12.46 9.13
N LYS A 32 -15.25 -11.62 10.05
CA LYS A 32 -14.47 -11.00 11.15
C LYS A 32 -13.57 -11.97 11.91
N TRP A 33 -13.86 -13.28 11.93
CA TRP A 33 -13.01 -14.30 12.56
C TRP A 33 -11.64 -14.49 11.87
N ILE A 34 -11.53 -14.11 10.59
CA ILE A 34 -10.29 -14.16 9.77
C ILE A 34 -9.43 -12.90 9.99
N GLY A 35 -9.99 -11.88 10.67
CA GLY A 35 -9.39 -10.55 10.80
C GLY A 35 -9.75 -9.62 9.65
N THR A 36 -9.18 -8.41 9.65
CA THR A 36 -9.33 -7.46 8.54
C THR A 36 -8.15 -7.58 7.59
N SER A 37 -8.37 -7.94 6.34
CA SER A 37 -7.31 -7.97 5.32
C SER A 37 -6.97 -6.54 4.87
N PRO A 38 -5.68 -6.23 4.58
CA PRO A 38 -5.30 -5.00 3.91
C PRO A 38 -6.00 -4.81 2.56
N SER A 39 -6.27 -3.56 2.19
CA SER A 39 -6.85 -3.18 0.90
C SER A 39 -6.11 -1.98 0.29
N ASN A 40 -6.40 -1.63 -0.97
CA ASN A 40 -5.80 -0.47 -1.67
C ASN A 40 -4.26 -0.43 -1.61
N ILE A 41 -3.65 -1.59 -1.80
CA ILE A 41 -2.20 -1.78 -1.77
C ILE A 41 -1.58 -1.01 -2.93
N ARG A 42 -0.61 -0.14 -2.63
CA ARG A 42 0.13 0.63 -3.63
C ARG A 42 1.57 0.89 -3.19
N TRP A 43 2.47 0.96 -4.14
CA TRP A 43 3.85 1.36 -3.91
C TRP A 43 3.98 2.89 -3.79
N SER A 44 4.95 3.35 -3.03
CA SER A 44 5.47 4.71 -3.16
C SER A 44 6.13 4.89 -4.52
N VAL A 45 6.14 6.13 -5.00
CA VAL A 45 6.76 6.55 -6.26
C VAL A 45 8.25 6.18 -6.39
N ASP A 46 8.96 6.09 -5.26
CA ASP A 46 10.37 5.69 -5.20
C ASP A 46 10.58 4.17 -5.00
N SER A 47 9.49 3.38 -4.99
CA SER A 47 9.50 1.92 -4.78
C SER A 47 10.09 1.43 -3.45
N LYS A 48 10.17 2.28 -2.42
CA LYS A 48 10.75 1.91 -1.11
C LYS A 48 9.71 1.57 -0.03
N THR A 49 8.46 1.96 -0.25
CA THR A 49 7.38 1.84 0.73
C THR A 49 6.14 1.24 0.07
N VAL A 50 5.46 0.33 0.77
CA VAL A 50 4.14 -0.17 0.37
C VAL A 50 3.11 0.41 1.32
N TYR A 51 2.12 1.13 0.77
CA TYR A 51 0.98 1.68 1.49
C TYR A 51 -0.26 0.81 1.28
N PHE A 52 -1.11 0.71 2.30
CA PHE A 52 -2.37 -0.02 2.23
C PHE A 52 -3.34 0.48 3.31
N ASN A 53 -4.64 0.33 3.07
CA ASN A 53 -5.67 0.59 4.06
C ASN A 53 -5.81 -0.65 4.96
N TRP A 54 -5.92 -0.43 6.27
CA TRP A 54 -6.07 -1.52 7.23
C TRP A 54 -6.78 -1.05 8.51
N ASN A 55 -7.48 -1.98 9.16
CA ASN A 55 -8.26 -1.72 10.37
C ASN A 55 -8.19 -2.86 11.40
N PRO A 56 -6.98 -3.19 11.90
CA PRO A 56 -6.78 -4.32 12.80
C PRO A 56 -7.51 -4.14 14.15
N GLU A 57 -7.78 -2.90 14.54
CA GLU A 57 -8.38 -2.52 15.82
C GLU A 57 -9.92 -2.38 15.75
N LYS A 58 -10.55 -2.65 14.60
CA LYS A 58 -12.01 -2.50 14.38
C LYS A 58 -12.52 -1.08 14.67
N ASN A 59 -11.74 -0.07 14.30
CA ASN A 59 -12.15 1.33 14.31
C ASN A 59 -13.34 1.57 13.35
N PRO A 60 -14.09 2.69 13.46
CA PRO A 60 -15.20 3.00 12.55
C PRO A 60 -14.83 3.07 11.06
N GLY A 61 -13.55 3.24 10.74
CA GLY A 61 -13.06 3.24 9.37
C GLY A 61 -11.58 2.89 9.27
N ASP A 62 -11.15 2.57 8.06
CA ASP A 62 -9.77 2.19 7.77
C ASP A 62 -8.79 3.35 7.97
N SER A 63 -7.59 2.99 8.43
CA SER A 63 -6.44 3.89 8.44
C SER A 63 -5.44 3.49 7.36
N LEU A 64 -4.62 4.46 6.94
CA LEU A 64 -3.50 4.16 6.05
C LEU A 64 -2.35 3.60 6.87
N TYR A 65 -1.82 2.46 6.46
CA TYR A 65 -0.63 1.84 7.01
C TYR A 65 0.45 1.76 5.93
N LYS A 66 1.69 1.56 6.37
CA LYS A 66 2.84 1.33 5.51
C LYS A 66 3.76 0.25 6.04
N ILE A 67 4.51 -0.34 5.13
CA ILE A 67 5.75 -1.09 5.40
C ILE A 67 6.86 -0.56 4.48
N THR A 68 8.10 -0.73 4.88
CA THR A 68 9.27 -0.41 4.04
C THR A 68 10.02 -1.69 3.70
N LEU A 69 10.94 -1.62 2.73
CA LEU A 69 11.80 -2.76 2.40
C LEU A 69 12.68 -3.23 3.58
N SER A 70 12.95 -2.35 4.54
CA SER A 70 13.75 -2.65 5.74
C SER A 70 12.91 -2.95 6.98
N ASN A 71 11.65 -2.52 7.02
CA ASN A 71 10.74 -2.74 8.13
C ASN A 71 9.39 -3.25 7.62
N LEU A 72 9.20 -4.56 7.75
CA LEU A 72 7.98 -5.26 7.32
C LEU A 72 6.85 -5.22 8.36
N SER A 73 7.08 -4.60 9.51
CA SER A 73 6.03 -4.40 10.52
C SER A 73 5.11 -3.25 10.09
N PRO A 74 3.78 -3.46 9.95
CA PRO A 74 2.85 -2.40 9.56
C PRO A 74 2.88 -1.22 10.53
N GLN A 75 3.07 -0.01 10.00
CA GLN A 75 3.06 1.22 10.77
C GLN A 75 1.91 2.11 10.30
N LYS A 76 1.12 2.63 11.24
CA LYS A 76 0.06 3.60 10.93
C LYS A 76 0.69 4.89 10.40
N VAL A 77 0.23 5.35 9.24
CA VAL A 77 0.73 6.57 8.59
C VAL A 77 0.19 7.79 9.32
N SER A 78 1.06 8.76 9.60
CA SER A 78 0.66 10.00 10.25
C SER A 78 -0.22 10.87 9.32
N LYS A 79 -1.02 11.77 9.90
CA LYS A 79 -1.82 12.73 9.11
C LYS A 79 -0.93 13.60 8.20
N ALA A 80 0.19 14.09 8.71
CA ALA A 80 1.12 14.94 7.95
C ALA A 80 1.72 14.19 6.76
N GLU A 81 2.18 12.96 6.98
CA GLU A 81 2.70 12.12 5.90
C GLU A 81 1.61 11.84 4.86
N ARG A 82 0.41 11.43 5.28
CA ARG A 82 -0.71 11.17 4.38
C ARG A 82 -1.05 12.38 3.51
N LEU A 83 -1.07 13.58 4.09
CA LEU A 83 -1.32 14.83 3.36
C LEU A 83 -0.17 15.19 2.42
N SER A 84 1.05 14.73 2.67
CA SER A 84 2.21 14.99 1.80
C SER A 84 2.25 14.06 0.58
N LEU A 85 1.61 12.89 0.64
CA LEU A 85 1.64 11.90 -0.45
C LEU A 85 1.08 12.49 -1.76
N PRO A 86 1.71 12.18 -2.90
CA PRO A 86 1.13 12.49 -4.21
C PRO A 86 -0.11 11.63 -4.45
N ASN A 87 -1.02 12.13 -5.30
CA ASN A 87 -2.07 11.31 -5.87
C ASN A 87 -1.49 10.37 -6.93
N ALA A 88 -2.31 9.46 -7.45
CA ALA A 88 -1.96 8.70 -8.64
C ALA A 88 -1.69 9.68 -9.79
N GLY A 89 -0.69 9.38 -10.61
CA GLY A 89 -0.22 10.26 -11.67
C GLY A 89 0.32 9.50 -12.86
N VAL A 90 0.71 10.27 -13.89
CA VAL A 90 1.31 9.77 -15.12
C VAL A 90 2.82 9.96 -15.03
N TYR A 91 3.56 8.88 -15.22
CA TYR A 91 5.01 8.91 -15.28
C TYR A 91 5.49 9.36 -16.66
N ASN A 92 6.63 10.02 -16.71
CA ASN A 92 7.36 10.17 -17.96
C ASN A 92 8.01 8.81 -18.36
N THR A 93 8.44 8.68 -19.60
CA THR A 93 8.94 7.44 -20.20
C THR A 93 10.12 6.84 -19.44
N THR A 94 10.95 7.68 -18.82
CA THR A 94 12.10 7.25 -18.02
C THR A 94 11.78 7.00 -16.54
N TYR A 95 10.52 7.15 -16.11
CA TYR A 95 10.08 7.01 -14.71
C TYR A 95 10.90 7.87 -13.72
N THR A 96 11.40 9.02 -14.16
CA THR A 96 12.14 9.96 -13.30
C THR A 96 11.26 11.12 -12.85
N LYS A 97 10.16 11.38 -13.55
CA LYS A 97 9.17 12.39 -13.20
C LYS A 97 7.77 11.82 -13.26
N MET A 98 6.88 12.40 -12.47
CA MET A 98 5.45 12.10 -12.48
C MET A 98 4.65 13.39 -12.43
N VAL A 99 3.60 13.49 -13.25
CA VAL A 99 2.59 14.55 -13.14
C VAL A 99 1.31 14.01 -12.53
N TYR A 100 0.68 14.79 -11.67
CA TYR A 100 -0.56 14.41 -10.99
C TYR A 100 -1.37 15.65 -10.63
N ASP A 101 -2.69 15.54 -10.56
CA ASP A 101 -3.55 16.57 -10.00
C ASP A 101 -3.73 16.34 -8.49
N LYS A 102 -3.81 17.44 -7.74
CA LYS A 102 -4.10 17.41 -6.30
C LYS A 102 -4.70 18.74 -5.88
N ASP A 103 -5.76 18.69 -5.08
CA ASP A 103 -6.42 19.88 -4.53
C ASP A 103 -6.81 20.93 -5.59
N GLY A 104 -7.06 20.49 -6.83
CA GLY A 104 -7.45 21.34 -7.96
C GLY A 104 -6.31 21.86 -8.83
N ASP A 105 -5.05 21.65 -8.44
CA ASP A 105 -3.87 22.08 -9.18
C ASP A 105 -3.08 20.90 -9.77
N ILE A 106 -2.25 21.18 -10.77
CA ILE A 106 -1.30 20.23 -11.37
C ILE A 106 0.07 20.33 -10.68
N PHE A 107 0.66 19.18 -10.37
CA PHE A 107 1.98 19.07 -9.77
C PHE A 107 2.90 18.18 -10.61
N LEU A 108 4.19 18.51 -10.58
CA LEU A 108 5.30 17.71 -11.10
C LEU A 108 6.14 17.22 -9.93
N LEU A 109 6.30 15.92 -9.79
CA LEU A 109 7.24 15.28 -8.88
C LEU A 109 8.49 14.84 -9.64
N ASP A 110 9.66 15.30 -9.19
CA ASP A 110 10.94 14.67 -9.51
C ASP A 110 11.20 13.54 -8.51
N ILE A 111 11.22 12.29 -8.99
CA ILE A 111 11.26 11.10 -8.15
C ILE A 111 12.63 10.91 -7.48
N PRO A 112 13.78 11.06 -8.17
CA PRO A 112 15.09 10.89 -7.55
C PRO A 112 15.36 11.86 -6.39
N SER A 113 14.96 13.12 -6.54
CA SER A 113 15.13 14.14 -5.49
C SER A 113 13.95 14.24 -4.52
N ASN A 114 12.85 13.54 -4.80
CA ASN A 114 11.57 13.67 -4.10
C ASN A 114 11.07 15.12 -4.00
N LYS A 115 11.36 15.93 -5.04
CA LYS A 115 10.97 17.35 -5.09
C LYS A 115 9.67 17.51 -5.86
N THR A 116 8.66 18.04 -5.19
CA THR A 116 7.39 18.42 -5.81
C THR A 116 7.42 19.89 -6.22
N THR A 117 6.99 20.18 -7.44
CA THR A 117 6.78 21.52 -7.98
C THR A 117 5.31 21.67 -8.38
N ARG A 118 4.65 22.71 -7.90
CA ARG A 118 3.30 23.07 -8.35
C ARG A 118 3.40 23.77 -9.72
N ILE A 119 2.66 23.28 -10.72
CA ILE A 119 2.66 23.81 -12.09
C ILE A 119 1.57 24.87 -12.28
N THR A 120 0.35 24.61 -11.78
CA THR A 120 -0.77 25.55 -11.82
C THR A 120 -1.12 26.05 -10.44
N ASN A 121 -1.70 27.25 -10.35
CA ASN A 121 -2.18 27.83 -9.10
C ASN A 121 -3.32 28.79 -9.46
N THR A 122 -4.45 28.23 -9.85
CA THR A 122 -5.59 29.02 -10.33
C THR A 122 -6.83 28.78 -9.46
N VAL A 123 -7.90 29.53 -9.73
CA VAL A 123 -9.16 29.40 -8.99
C VAL A 123 -9.99 28.23 -9.51
N GLN A 124 -9.88 27.94 -10.81
CA GLN A 124 -10.59 26.84 -11.46
C GLN A 124 -9.81 25.54 -11.32
N ARG A 125 -10.52 24.43 -11.42
CA ARG A 125 -9.93 23.10 -11.27
C ARG A 125 -9.21 22.68 -12.55
N GLU A 126 -7.98 22.22 -12.39
CA GLU A 126 -7.25 21.47 -13.41
C GLU A 126 -7.19 19.98 -13.09
N SER A 127 -7.27 19.13 -14.11
CA SER A 127 -7.27 17.67 -13.95
C SER A 127 -6.66 16.93 -15.15
N ASN A 128 -6.48 15.61 -15.01
CA ASN A 128 -5.97 14.72 -16.06
C ASN A 128 -4.64 15.16 -16.72
N PRO A 129 -3.59 15.48 -15.94
CA PRO A 129 -2.32 15.90 -16.52
C PRO A 129 -1.60 14.74 -17.21
N TYR A 130 -0.98 15.03 -18.35
CA TYR A 130 -0.11 14.10 -19.06
C TYR A 130 1.05 14.85 -19.73
N PHE A 131 2.15 14.14 -20.00
CA PHE A 131 3.28 14.70 -20.74
C PHE A 131 2.95 14.80 -22.23
N SER A 132 3.39 15.86 -22.90
CA SER A 132 3.39 15.92 -24.36
C SER A 132 4.23 14.78 -24.96
N GLY A 133 4.03 14.45 -26.23
CA GLY A 133 4.76 13.35 -26.88
C GLY A 133 6.29 13.52 -26.87
N ASP A 134 6.79 14.76 -26.79
CA ASP A 134 8.22 15.07 -26.64
C ASP A 134 8.65 15.30 -25.17
N GLU A 135 7.75 15.10 -24.21
CA GLU A 135 7.89 15.30 -22.76
C GLU A 135 8.37 16.70 -22.32
N LYS A 136 8.26 17.71 -23.19
CA LYS A 136 8.67 19.10 -22.88
C LYS A 136 7.55 19.95 -22.29
N LYS A 137 6.30 19.48 -22.35
CA LYS A 137 5.12 20.19 -21.84
C LYS A 137 4.25 19.25 -21.02
N VAL A 138 3.45 19.85 -20.15
CA VAL A 138 2.35 19.17 -19.47
C VAL A 138 1.06 19.68 -20.07
N VAL A 139 0.20 18.77 -20.49
CA VAL A 139 -1.14 19.04 -21.01
C VAL A 139 -2.15 18.56 -19.98
N PHE A 140 -3.21 19.31 -19.76
CA PHE A 140 -4.21 19.04 -18.74
C PHE A 140 -5.59 19.54 -19.19
N THR A 141 -6.62 19.08 -18.50
CA THR A 141 -8.00 19.59 -18.65
C THR A 141 -8.19 20.78 -17.70
N TYR A 142 -8.77 21.86 -18.20
CA TYR A 142 -9.18 23.02 -17.41
C TYR A 142 -10.71 23.06 -17.38
N GLU A 143 -11.30 22.87 -16.20
CA GLU A 143 -12.76 22.92 -16.02
C GLU A 143 -13.22 24.38 -15.96
N GLN A 144 -14.16 24.75 -16.84
CA GLN A 144 -14.77 26.09 -16.90
C GLN A 144 -16.08 26.16 -16.14
#